data_AF-A0A1G1X1T9-F1
#
_entry.id   AF-A0A1G1X1T9-F1
#
_cell.length_a   1.000
_cell.length_b   1.000
_cell.length_c   1.000
_cell.angle_alpha   90.00
_cell.angle_beta   90.00
_cell.angle_gamma   90.00
#
_symmetry.space_group_name_H-M   'P 1'
#
loop_
_entity.id
_entity.type
_entity.pdbx_description
1 polymer ?
#
loop_
_entity_poly.entity_id
_entity_poly.type
_entity_poly.pdbx_seq_one_letter_code
_entity_poly.pdbx_strand_id
1 'polypeptide(L)'
;MPVWVKAQTTDAEIADKQQEIAEITEKIAELDAKRANTAAEADAIAIALERLKSTLRKAELELEKTTVAVKRVQLDQKQTQQAAEEVTQSISEKRTQLMSLLRQLYSFEQESFVRLLFDSQSLSDVLLQRNAYQILQERAVKVITDMHAEEKKLEEQKAKLEEQEGDLGELQTLLSAQKQELASQKTQQNQFLQEKKEKQAKFEQLIVEAQAAREEINQQIFTLESGRVKVSLKTAVDMAKFAGSVTGVRPAIIMAVLKIETGVGTNLGRGVFPDNIPLVKNRDAFLRITKKLGLDPYATPISRSGAMGPAQIMPTTWEGMEPRIAQLMKKPLVNPYELSDAFVATAVFLADKGATTPVKEAEALQRYVGGKYWESQSWYSAKVMAVAKEYEQQGL
;
A
#
# COMPACT_ATOMS: atom_id res chain seq x y z
N MET A 1 -32.17 54.07 1.88
CA MET A 1 -31.86 52.91 1.00
C MET A 1 -30.36 52.65 1.04
N PRO A 2 -29.88 51.61 1.75
CA PRO A 2 -28.65 50.93 1.33
C PRO A 2 -28.61 49.40 1.56
N VAL A 3 -29.65 48.78 2.11
CA VAL A 3 -29.61 47.35 2.51
C VAL A 3 -29.64 46.38 1.31
N TRP A 4 -30.32 46.77 0.22
CA TRP A 4 -30.52 45.91 -0.95
C TRP A 4 -29.26 45.76 -1.81
N VAL A 5 -28.41 46.79 -1.91
CA VAL A 5 -27.17 46.76 -2.72
C VAL A 5 -26.07 45.92 -2.05
N LYS A 6 -26.00 45.93 -0.71
CA LYS A 6 -25.06 45.08 0.05
C LYS A 6 -25.44 43.60 0.03
N ALA A 7 -26.74 43.29 0.03
CA ALA A 7 -27.19 41.89 -0.04
C ALA A 7 -26.88 41.25 -1.41
N GLN A 8 -27.07 42.01 -2.50
CA GLN A 8 -26.82 41.56 -3.87
C GLN A 8 -25.33 41.31 -4.18
N THR A 9 -24.42 42.01 -3.49
CA THR A 9 -22.97 41.84 -3.64
C THR A 9 -22.44 40.64 -2.87
N THR A 10 -22.94 40.37 -1.65
CA THR A 10 -22.54 39.18 -0.87
C THR A 10 -23.04 37.87 -1.49
N ASP A 11 -24.22 37.87 -2.12
CA ASP A 11 -24.75 36.66 -2.76
C ASP A 11 -23.97 36.30 -4.04
N ALA A 12 -23.43 37.30 -4.75
CA ALA A 12 -22.51 37.09 -5.87
C ALA A 12 -21.15 36.56 -5.40
N GLU A 13 -20.58 37.11 -4.31
CA GLU A 13 -19.32 36.61 -3.72
C GLU A 13 -19.44 35.16 -3.21
N ILE A 14 -20.60 34.76 -2.67
CA ILE A 14 -20.85 33.37 -2.27
C ILE A 14 -20.94 32.46 -3.50
N ALA A 15 -21.62 32.90 -4.57
CA ALA A 15 -21.70 32.13 -5.81
C ALA A 15 -20.32 31.91 -6.45
N ASP A 16 -19.46 32.95 -6.48
CA ASP A 16 -18.09 32.85 -6.98
C ASP A 16 -17.26 31.84 -6.17
N LYS A 17 -17.38 31.85 -4.83
CA LYS A 17 -16.70 30.88 -3.96
C LYS A 17 -17.25 29.45 -4.09
N GLN A 18 -18.55 29.29 -4.35
CA GLN A 18 -19.14 27.99 -4.65
C GLN A 18 -18.62 27.45 -5.98
N GLN A 19 -18.40 28.30 -6.98
CA GLN A 19 -17.73 27.93 -8.22
C GLN A 19 -16.27 27.51 -7.97
N GLU A 20 -15.52 28.26 -7.14
CA GLU A 20 -14.15 27.91 -6.77
C GLU A 20 -14.06 26.54 -6.07
N ILE A 21 -15.03 26.22 -5.20
CA ILE A 21 -15.16 24.87 -4.60
C ILE A 21 -15.41 23.79 -5.66
N ALA A 22 -16.24 24.08 -6.67
CA ALA A 22 -16.52 23.14 -7.74
C ALA A 22 -15.25 22.85 -8.55
N GLU A 23 -14.49 23.89 -8.91
CA GLU A 23 -13.21 23.79 -9.62
C GLU A 23 -12.16 23.02 -8.80
N ILE A 24 -12.04 23.29 -7.49
CA ILE A 24 -11.14 22.55 -6.61
C ILE A 24 -11.58 21.09 -6.46
N THR A 25 -12.88 20.82 -6.40
CA THR A 25 -13.41 19.45 -6.32
C THR A 25 -13.12 18.66 -7.59
N GLU A 26 -13.26 19.28 -8.76
CA GLU A 26 -12.86 18.68 -10.04
C GLU A 26 -11.35 18.40 -10.07
N LYS A 27 -10.53 19.35 -9.62
CA LYS A 27 -9.08 19.19 -9.53
C LYS A 27 -8.66 18.08 -8.58
N ILE A 28 -9.34 17.92 -7.43
CA ILE A 28 -9.13 16.80 -6.51
C ILE A 28 -9.44 15.48 -7.22
N ALA A 29 -10.57 15.39 -7.92
CA ALA A 29 -10.94 14.16 -8.66
C ALA A 29 -9.92 13.82 -9.76
N GLU A 30 -9.40 14.83 -10.47
CA GLU A 30 -8.34 14.65 -11.47
C GLU A 30 -7.03 14.15 -10.84
N LEU A 31 -6.63 14.73 -9.70
CA LEU A 31 -5.44 14.32 -8.96
C LEU A 31 -5.59 12.90 -8.40
N ASP A 32 -6.76 12.54 -7.87
CA ASP A 32 -7.09 11.19 -7.40
C ASP A 32 -6.99 10.17 -8.53
N ALA A 33 -7.52 10.50 -9.73
CA ALA A 33 -7.40 9.66 -10.91
C ALA A 33 -5.93 9.47 -11.34
N LYS A 34 -5.14 10.56 -11.36
CA LYS A 34 -3.69 10.50 -11.65
C LYS A 34 -2.93 9.67 -10.62
N ARG A 35 -3.26 9.80 -9.33
CA ARG A 35 -2.70 8.99 -8.23
C ARG A 35 -3.01 7.51 -8.43
N ALA A 36 -4.27 7.17 -8.72
CA ALA A 36 -4.71 5.80 -8.94
C ALA A 36 -4.03 5.16 -10.16
N ASN A 37 -3.95 5.88 -11.29
CA ASN A 37 -3.26 5.38 -12.48
C ASN A 37 -1.75 5.18 -12.21
N THR A 38 -1.11 6.12 -11.52
CA THR A 38 0.32 6.00 -11.16
C THR A 38 0.57 4.81 -10.22
N ALA A 39 -0.35 4.55 -9.28
CA ALA A 39 -0.27 3.38 -8.40
C ALA A 39 -0.39 2.07 -9.19
N ALA A 40 -1.33 1.97 -10.13
CA ALA A 40 -1.48 0.80 -10.98
C ALA A 40 -0.23 0.54 -11.85
N GLU A 41 0.38 1.60 -12.40
CA GLU A 41 1.65 1.51 -13.12
C GLU A 41 2.79 1.03 -12.21
N ALA A 42 2.88 1.53 -10.97
CA ALA A 42 3.87 1.10 -10.00
C ALA A 42 3.72 -0.38 -9.62
N ASP A 43 2.49 -0.86 -9.45
CA ASP A 43 2.20 -2.27 -9.16
C ASP A 43 2.59 -3.17 -10.35
N ALA A 44 2.30 -2.75 -11.58
CA ALA A 44 2.71 -3.46 -12.78
C ALA A 44 4.25 -3.56 -12.88
N ILE A 45 4.96 -2.47 -12.58
CA ILE A 45 6.43 -2.46 -12.53
C ILE A 45 6.95 -3.38 -11.42
N ALA A 46 6.33 -3.38 -10.24
CA ALA A 46 6.72 -4.26 -9.13
C ALA A 46 6.57 -5.75 -9.49
N ILE A 47 5.48 -6.12 -10.18
CA ILE A 47 5.28 -7.48 -10.69
C ILE A 47 6.35 -7.83 -11.73
N ALA A 48 6.65 -6.92 -12.65
CA ALA A 48 7.71 -7.12 -13.65
C ALA A 48 9.09 -7.30 -12.99
N LEU A 49 9.39 -6.55 -11.93
CA LEU A 49 10.60 -6.68 -11.13
C LEU A 49 10.73 -8.05 -10.47
N GLU A 50 9.66 -8.61 -9.92
CA GLU A 50 9.70 -9.95 -9.33
C GLU A 50 9.96 -11.04 -10.38
N ARG A 51 9.34 -10.91 -11.56
CA ARG A 51 9.64 -11.79 -12.70
C ARG A 51 11.11 -11.68 -13.10
N LEU A 52 11.62 -10.46 -13.21
CA LEU A 52 12.99 -10.20 -13.59
C LEU A 52 13.99 -10.73 -12.55
N LYS A 53 13.71 -10.61 -11.25
CA LYS A 53 14.51 -11.21 -10.17
C LYS A 53 14.55 -12.73 -10.29
N SER A 54 13.43 -13.37 -10.60
CA SER A 54 13.36 -14.82 -10.82
C SER A 54 14.19 -15.25 -12.03
N THR A 55 14.07 -14.53 -13.15
CA THR A 55 14.88 -14.78 -14.36
C THR A 55 16.37 -14.58 -14.10
N LEU A 56 16.76 -13.51 -13.40
CA LEU A 56 18.14 -13.25 -13.01
C LEU A 56 18.68 -14.40 -12.15
N ARG A 57 17.89 -14.89 -11.18
CA ARG A 57 18.29 -16.00 -10.33
C ARG A 57 18.49 -17.30 -11.11
N LYS A 58 17.64 -17.56 -12.12
CA LYS A 58 17.83 -18.71 -13.03
C LYS A 58 19.13 -18.59 -13.82
N ALA A 59 19.39 -17.42 -14.43
CA ALA A 59 20.62 -17.16 -15.17
C ALA A 59 21.87 -17.30 -14.29
N GLU A 60 21.81 -16.86 -13.02
CA GLU A 60 22.87 -17.06 -12.04
C GLU A 60 23.17 -18.54 -11.77
N LEU A 61 22.13 -19.35 -11.57
CA LEU A 61 22.27 -20.78 -11.31
C LEU A 61 22.79 -21.53 -12.55
N GLU A 62 22.35 -21.14 -13.75
CA GLU A 62 22.86 -21.69 -15.01
C GLU A 62 24.34 -21.34 -15.23
N LEU A 63 24.74 -20.11 -14.92
CA LEU A 63 26.14 -19.69 -14.97
C LEU A 63 26.99 -20.44 -13.95
N GLU A 64 26.50 -20.62 -12.73
CA GLU A 64 27.19 -21.40 -11.69
C GLU A 64 27.35 -22.86 -12.10
N LYS A 65 26.29 -23.48 -12.62
CA LYS A 65 26.33 -24.85 -13.15
C LYS A 65 27.36 -24.98 -14.28
N THR A 66 27.37 -24.03 -15.22
CA THR A 66 28.33 -24.01 -16.34
C THR A 66 29.75 -23.84 -15.83
N THR A 67 29.97 -22.95 -14.85
CA THR A 67 31.29 -22.75 -14.21
C THR A 67 31.79 -24.01 -13.53
N VAL A 68 30.91 -24.77 -12.86
CA VAL A 68 31.26 -26.06 -12.26
C VAL A 68 31.60 -27.10 -13.34
N ALA A 69 30.85 -27.12 -14.45
CA ALA A 69 31.13 -28.01 -15.58
C ALA A 69 32.50 -27.72 -16.21
N VAL A 70 32.85 -26.45 -16.43
CA VAL A 70 34.18 -26.03 -16.91
C VAL A 70 35.28 -26.55 -15.98
N LYS A 71 35.15 -26.31 -14.66
CA LYS A 71 36.13 -26.80 -13.68
C LYS A 71 36.29 -28.32 -13.70
N ARG A 72 35.20 -29.05 -13.90
CA ARG A 72 35.23 -30.51 -14.01
C ARG A 72 35.99 -30.94 -15.27
N VAL A 73 35.69 -30.35 -16.42
CA VAL A 73 36.39 -30.65 -17.68
C VAL A 73 37.88 -30.34 -17.56
N GLN A 74 38.26 -29.22 -16.95
CA GLN A 74 39.66 -28.87 -16.67
C GLN A 74 40.38 -29.90 -15.78
N LEU A 75 39.68 -30.44 -14.78
CA LEU A 75 40.24 -31.53 -13.95
C LEU A 75 40.41 -32.82 -14.75
N ASP A 76 39.41 -33.19 -15.56
CA ASP A 76 39.44 -34.40 -16.40
C ASP A 76 40.55 -34.29 -17.47
N GLN A 77 40.75 -33.11 -18.07
CA GLN A 77 41.87 -32.82 -18.98
C GLN A 77 43.22 -32.99 -18.28
N LYS A 78 43.37 -32.43 -17.07
CA LYS A 78 44.62 -32.54 -16.29
C LYS A 78 44.94 -34.00 -15.97
N GLN A 79 43.94 -34.79 -15.58
CA GLN A 79 44.11 -36.23 -15.32
C GLN A 79 44.47 -36.99 -16.59
N THR A 80 43.82 -36.69 -17.72
CA THR A 80 44.11 -37.31 -19.01
C THR A 80 45.53 -36.98 -19.49
N GLN A 81 45.98 -35.73 -19.30
CA GLN A 81 47.34 -35.29 -19.61
C GLN A 81 48.38 -36.02 -18.75
N GLN A 82 48.13 -36.16 -17.44
CA GLN A 82 49.03 -36.90 -16.54
C GLN A 82 49.13 -38.37 -16.94
N ALA A 83 48.00 -39.02 -17.27
CA ALA A 83 48.00 -40.40 -17.74
C ALA A 83 48.79 -40.56 -19.06
N ALA A 84 48.64 -39.62 -20.00
CA ALA A 84 49.41 -39.64 -21.25
C ALA A 84 50.91 -39.53 -20.98
N GLU A 85 51.33 -38.59 -20.11
CA GLU A 85 52.74 -38.42 -19.71
C GLU A 85 53.32 -39.70 -19.05
N GLU A 86 52.55 -40.37 -18.20
CA GLU A 86 52.93 -41.66 -17.58
C GLU A 86 53.11 -42.78 -18.61
N VAL A 87 52.23 -42.85 -19.61
CA VAL A 87 52.35 -43.81 -20.74
C VAL A 87 53.59 -43.49 -21.58
N THR A 88 53.81 -42.22 -21.95
CA THR A 88 55.00 -41.79 -22.71
C THR A 88 56.30 -42.11 -21.96
N GLN A 89 56.35 -41.86 -20.65
CA GLN A 89 57.50 -42.21 -19.81
C GLN A 89 57.73 -43.73 -19.81
N SER A 90 56.67 -44.51 -19.59
CA SER A 90 56.75 -45.97 -19.58
C SER A 90 57.21 -46.54 -20.93
N ILE A 91 56.78 -45.96 -22.06
CA ILE A 91 57.26 -46.31 -23.40
C ILE A 91 58.77 -46.09 -23.51
N SER A 92 59.28 -44.95 -23.01
CA SER A 92 60.72 -44.62 -23.02
C SER A 92 61.55 -45.61 -22.19
N GLU A 93 61.05 -45.96 -20.99
CA GLU A 93 61.68 -46.95 -20.12
C GLU A 93 61.73 -48.35 -20.76
N LYS A 94 60.60 -48.80 -21.35
CA LYS A 94 60.53 -50.11 -22.04
C LYS A 94 61.42 -50.16 -23.28
N ARG A 95 61.51 -49.07 -24.05
CA ARG A 95 62.46 -48.96 -25.18
C ARG A 95 63.90 -49.10 -24.72
N THR A 96 64.27 -48.45 -23.62
CA THR A 96 65.61 -48.54 -23.04
C THR A 96 65.93 -49.96 -22.57
N GLN A 97 64.99 -50.62 -21.88
CA GLN A 97 65.13 -52.02 -21.47
C GLN A 97 65.30 -52.96 -22.67
N LEU A 98 64.49 -52.77 -23.73
CA LEU A 98 64.59 -53.56 -24.96
C LEU A 98 65.94 -53.35 -25.67
N MET A 99 66.43 -52.11 -25.77
CA MET A 99 67.75 -51.83 -26.34
C MET A 99 68.88 -52.50 -25.54
N SER A 100 68.80 -52.48 -24.20
CA SER A 100 69.77 -53.16 -23.34
C SER A 100 69.75 -54.67 -23.55
N LEU A 101 68.56 -55.28 -23.61
CA LEU A 101 68.39 -56.70 -23.88
C LEU A 101 68.94 -57.08 -25.26
N LEU A 102 68.64 -56.31 -26.30
CA LEU A 102 69.15 -56.55 -27.65
C LEU A 102 70.68 -56.43 -27.73
N ARG A 103 71.29 -55.48 -27.02
CA ARG A 103 72.75 -55.37 -26.91
C ARG A 103 73.36 -56.58 -26.21
N GLN A 104 72.79 -57.00 -25.08
CA GLN A 104 73.22 -58.21 -24.37
C GLN A 104 73.11 -59.45 -25.26
N LEU A 105 72.03 -59.57 -26.03
CA LEU A 105 71.83 -60.64 -26.99
C LEU A 105 72.90 -60.64 -28.08
N TYR A 106 73.17 -59.47 -28.67
CA TYR A 106 74.20 -59.33 -29.69
C TYR A 106 75.60 -59.69 -29.16
N SER A 107 75.95 -59.22 -27.96
CA SER A 107 77.21 -59.59 -27.29
C SER A 107 77.26 -61.09 -26.96
N PHE A 108 76.15 -61.68 -26.52
CA PHE A 108 76.05 -63.12 -26.27
C PHE A 108 76.23 -63.90 -27.56
N GLU A 109 75.54 -63.58 -28.65
CA GLU A 109 75.70 -64.27 -29.94
C GLU A 109 77.13 -64.16 -30.49
N GLN A 110 77.82 -63.04 -30.28
CA GLN A 110 79.22 -62.84 -30.70
C GLN A 110 80.23 -63.63 -29.88
N GLU A 111 80.05 -63.75 -28.57
CA GLU A 111 80.95 -64.56 -27.72
C GLU A 111 80.60 -66.05 -27.71
N SER A 112 79.33 -66.39 -27.98
CA SER A 112 78.75 -67.70 -27.72
C SER A 112 78.78 -68.63 -28.92
N PHE A 113 78.69 -68.20 -30.18
CA PHE A 113 78.62 -69.19 -31.27
C PHE A 113 79.85 -70.13 -31.36
N VAL A 114 81.06 -69.60 -31.15
CA VAL A 114 82.30 -70.39 -31.15
C VAL A 114 82.53 -71.11 -29.81
N ARG A 115 82.08 -70.55 -28.69
CA ARG A 115 82.31 -71.09 -27.33
C ARG A 115 81.25 -72.11 -26.89
N LEU A 116 79.99 -71.90 -27.26
CA LEU A 116 78.83 -72.76 -26.96
C LEU A 116 78.89 -74.09 -27.73
N LEU A 117 79.58 -74.11 -28.89
CA LEU A 117 79.96 -75.32 -29.62
C LEU A 117 80.93 -76.21 -28.81
N PHE A 118 81.68 -75.65 -27.85
CA PHE A 118 82.65 -76.37 -27.02
C PHE A 118 82.21 -76.57 -25.56
N ASP A 119 81.20 -75.85 -25.06
CA ASP A 119 80.87 -75.78 -23.62
C ASP A 119 79.41 -76.16 -23.25
N SER A 120 78.50 -76.39 -24.22
CA SER A 120 77.09 -76.74 -23.94
C SER A 120 76.79 -78.25 -24.12
N GLN A 121 76.02 -78.84 -23.20
CA GLN A 121 75.72 -80.28 -23.21
C GLN A 121 74.57 -80.70 -24.17
N SER A 122 73.85 -79.77 -24.83
CA SER A 122 72.89 -80.13 -25.89
C SER A 122 72.54 -78.96 -26.84
N LEU A 123 72.35 -79.25 -28.14
CA LEU A 123 71.87 -78.29 -29.16
C LEU A 123 70.47 -77.74 -28.84
N SER A 124 69.68 -78.49 -28.05
CA SER A 124 68.32 -78.13 -27.64
C SER A 124 68.30 -76.92 -26.71
N ASP A 125 69.25 -76.80 -25.78
CA ASP A 125 69.31 -75.67 -24.83
C ASP A 125 69.57 -74.34 -25.53
N VAL A 126 70.42 -74.37 -26.57
CA VAL A 126 70.74 -73.22 -27.42
C VAL A 126 69.51 -72.75 -28.20
N LEU A 127 68.76 -73.68 -28.79
CA LEU A 127 67.54 -73.39 -29.53
C LEU A 127 66.41 -72.87 -28.62
N LEU A 128 66.31 -73.40 -27.40
CA LEU A 128 65.34 -72.94 -26.40
C LEU A 128 65.62 -71.51 -25.94
N GLN A 129 66.88 -71.16 -25.71
CA GLN A 129 67.28 -69.79 -25.36
C GLN A 129 66.96 -68.82 -26.50
N ARG A 130 67.35 -69.12 -27.75
CA ARG A 130 67.03 -68.28 -28.91
C ARG A 130 65.54 -68.04 -29.08
N ASN A 131 64.72 -69.10 -28.95
CA ASN A 131 63.28 -68.98 -29.05
C ASN A 131 62.68 -68.12 -27.92
N ALA A 132 63.16 -68.30 -26.68
CA ALA A 132 62.74 -67.48 -25.55
C ALA A 132 63.02 -65.98 -25.76
N TYR A 133 64.16 -65.65 -26.37
CA TYR A 133 64.49 -64.26 -26.72
C TYR A 133 63.63 -63.69 -27.84
N GLN A 134 63.37 -64.47 -28.89
CA GLN A 134 62.46 -64.05 -29.96
C GLN A 134 61.05 -63.77 -29.41
N ILE A 135 60.53 -64.66 -28.56
CA ILE A 135 59.25 -64.47 -27.88
C ILE A 135 59.26 -63.21 -26.98
N LEU A 136 60.36 -62.96 -26.26
CA LEU A 136 60.50 -61.78 -25.41
C LEU A 136 60.53 -60.48 -26.23
N GLN A 137 61.24 -60.47 -27.36
CA GLN A 137 61.28 -59.34 -28.28
C GLN A 137 59.89 -59.08 -28.89
N GLU A 138 59.20 -60.11 -29.39
CA GLU A 138 57.84 -59.99 -29.94
C GLU A 138 56.87 -59.44 -28.90
N ARG A 139 56.94 -59.92 -27.64
CA ARG A 139 56.12 -59.41 -26.53
C ARG A 139 56.46 -57.96 -26.18
N ALA A 140 57.74 -57.58 -26.17
CA ALA A 140 58.16 -56.22 -25.88
C ALA A 140 57.70 -55.23 -26.96
N VAL A 141 57.83 -55.59 -28.23
CA VAL A 141 57.32 -54.79 -29.36
C VAL A 141 55.80 -54.67 -29.27
N LYS A 142 55.10 -55.77 -28.96
CA LYS A 142 53.65 -55.76 -28.78
C LYS A 142 53.21 -54.81 -27.65
N VAL A 143 53.82 -54.91 -26.47
CA VAL A 143 53.52 -54.01 -25.34
C VAL A 143 53.75 -52.55 -25.71
N ILE A 144 54.88 -52.22 -26.36
CA ILE A 144 55.15 -50.85 -26.82
C ILE A 144 54.08 -50.40 -27.84
N THR A 145 53.66 -51.28 -28.74
CA THR A 145 52.63 -50.96 -29.75
C THR A 145 51.27 -50.70 -29.10
N ASP A 146 50.88 -51.54 -28.14
CA ASP A 146 49.64 -51.39 -27.39
C ASP A 146 49.65 -50.07 -26.58
N MET A 147 50.79 -49.71 -25.98
CA MET A 147 50.96 -48.43 -25.26
C MET A 147 50.91 -47.20 -26.18
N HIS A 148 51.49 -47.26 -27.38
CA HIS A 148 51.34 -46.21 -28.40
C HIS A 148 49.86 -46.02 -28.80
N ALA A 149 49.10 -47.10 -28.89
CA ALA A 149 47.66 -47.03 -29.16
C ALA A 149 46.88 -46.40 -28.00
N GLU A 150 47.28 -46.69 -26.75
CA GLU A 150 46.70 -46.09 -25.55
C GLU A 150 47.03 -44.59 -25.44
N GLU A 151 48.29 -44.19 -25.67
CA GLU A 151 48.74 -42.80 -25.73
C GLU A 151 47.90 -42.00 -26.73
N LYS A 152 47.77 -42.50 -27.97
CA LYS A 152 46.93 -41.87 -29.00
C LYS A 152 45.47 -41.71 -28.57
N LYS A 153 44.90 -42.73 -27.90
CA LYS A 153 43.52 -42.67 -27.40
C LYS A 153 43.35 -41.59 -26.32
N LEU A 154 44.34 -41.44 -25.43
CA LEU A 154 44.35 -40.39 -24.40
C LEU A 154 44.48 -39.00 -25.04
N GLU A 155 45.31 -38.83 -26.06
CA GLU A 155 45.42 -37.58 -26.83
C GLU A 155 44.10 -37.22 -27.52
N GLU A 156 43.43 -38.18 -28.16
CA GLU A 156 42.12 -37.98 -28.78
C GLU A 156 41.04 -37.62 -27.74
N GLN A 157 41.08 -38.23 -26.55
CA GLN A 157 40.18 -37.88 -25.45
C GLN A 157 40.44 -36.46 -24.94
N LYS A 158 41.70 -36.06 -24.82
CA LYS A 158 42.08 -34.71 -24.41
C LYS A 158 41.58 -33.67 -25.40
N ALA A 159 41.77 -33.88 -26.71
CA ALA A 159 41.28 -32.97 -27.74
C ALA A 159 39.75 -32.75 -27.67
N LYS A 160 38.98 -33.82 -27.41
CA LYS A 160 37.52 -33.71 -27.19
C LYS A 160 37.15 -32.91 -25.94
N LEU A 161 37.93 -33.07 -24.86
CA LEU A 161 37.72 -32.30 -23.65
C LEU A 161 38.10 -30.81 -23.85
N GLU A 162 39.12 -30.51 -24.66
CA GLU A 162 39.49 -29.13 -25.04
C GLU A 162 38.38 -28.46 -25.86
N GLU A 163 37.79 -29.17 -26.83
CA GLU A 163 36.61 -28.70 -27.58
C GLU A 163 35.42 -28.41 -26.64
N GLN A 164 35.11 -29.36 -25.74
CA GLN A 164 34.03 -29.21 -24.78
C GLN A 164 34.27 -28.04 -23.80
N GLU A 165 35.51 -27.79 -23.38
CA GLU A 165 35.85 -26.62 -22.56
C GLU A 165 35.62 -25.32 -23.33
N GLY A 166 35.99 -25.27 -24.61
CA GLY A 166 35.73 -24.15 -25.50
C GLY A 166 34.24 -23.81 -25.58
N ASP A 167 33.40 -24.79 -25.90
CA ASP A 167 31.94 -24.63 -25.96
C ASP A 167 31.35 -24.12 -24.64
N LEU A 168 31.81 -24.67 -23.51
CA LEU A 168 31.36 -24.25 -22.19
C LEU A 168 31.83 -22.83 -21.84
N GLY A 169 33.03 -22.43 -22.29
CA GLY A 169 33.56 -21.08 -22.13
C GLY A 169 32.77 -20.03 -22.91
N GLU A 170 32.36 -20.35 -24.14
CA GLU A 170 31.46 -19.51 -24.93
C GLU A 170 30.10 -19.36 -24.25
N LEU A 171 29.52 -20.48 -23.79
CA LEU A 171 28.26 -20.47 -23.04
C LEU A 171 28.36 -19.64 -21.76
N GLN A 172 29.47 -19.77 -21.01
CA GLN A 172 29.73 -18.98 -19.80
C GLN A 172 29.76 -17.47 -20.11
N THR A 173 30.40 -17.08 -21.22
CA THR A 173 30.47 -15.68 -21.67
C THR A 173 29.09 -15.14 -22.02
N LEU A 174 28.29 -15.92 -22.76
CA LEU A 174 26.91 -15.56 -23.12
C LEU A 174 26.03 -15.39 -21.87
N LEU A 175 26.07 -16.34 -20.94
CA LEU A 175 25.29 -16.29 -19.70
C LEU A 175 25.72 -15.11 -18.80
N SER A 176 27.01 -14.78 -18.78
CA SER A 176 27.51 -13.60 -18.05
C SER A 176 26.97 -12.30 -18.65
N ALA A 177 26.98 -12.17 -19.99
CA ALA A 177 26.39 -11.02 -20.68
C ALA A 177 24.89 -10.91 -20.43
N GLN A 178 24.16 -12.03 -20.50
CA GLN A 178 22.73 -12.08 -20.19
C GLN A 178 22.44 -11.65 -18.75
N LYS A 179 23.23 -12.13 -17.78
CA LYS A 179 23.12 -11.72 -16.37
C LYS A 179 23.32 -10.21 -16.20
N GLN A 180 24.32 -9.64 -16.86
CA GLN A 180 24.61 -8.20 -16.80
C GLN A 180 23.46 -7.38 -17.36
N GLU A 181 22.91 -7.78 -18.51
CA GLU A 181 21.75 -7.13 -19.13
C GLU A 181 20.52 -7.17 -18.21
N LEU A 182 20.20 -8.35 -17.65
CA LEU A 182 19.09 -8.50 -16.70
C LEU A 182 19.30 -7.66 -15.42
N ALA A 183 20.53 -7.55 -14.93
CA ALA A 183 20.86 -6.71 -13.77
C ALA A 183 20.71 -5.21 -14.07
N SER A 184 21.09 -4.78 -15.29
CA SER A 184 20.87 -3.42 -15.78
C SER A 184 19.37 -3.10 -15.85
N GLN A 185 18.58 -3.97 -16.49
CA GLN A 185 17.12 -3.83 -16.59
C GLN A 185 16.47 -3.77 -15.20
N LYS A 186 16.95 -4.57 -14.24
CA LYS A 186 16.45 -4.54 -12.86
C LYS A 186 16.71 -3.20 -12.18
N THR A 187 17.88 -2.63 -12.42
CA THR A 187 18.25 -1.33 -11.87
C THR A 187 17.38 -0.22 -12.45
N GLN A 188 17.18 -0.20 -13.77
CA GLN A 188 16.30 0.76 -14.44
C GLN A 188 14.85 0.64 -13.96
N GLN A 189 14.31 -0.58 -13.86
CA GLN A 189 12.95 -0.80 -13.36
C GLN A 189 12.78 -0.37 -11.90
N ASN A 190 13.79 -0.59 -11.05
CA ASN A 190 13.78 -0.09 -9.67
C ASN A 190 13.78 1.45 -9.62
N GLN A 191 14.53 2.11 -10.49
CA GLN A 191 14.53 3.58 -10.59
C GLN A 191 13.15 4.09 -11.00
N PHE A 192 12.54 3.52 -12.05
CA PHE A 192 11.19 3.91 -12.46
C PHE A 192 10.15 3.65 -11.38
N LEU A 193 10.25 2.53 -10.65
CA LEU A 193 9.36 2.26 -9.51
C LEU A 193 9.47 3.34 -8.43
N GLN A 194 10.70 3.75 -8.11
CA GLN A 194 10.98 4.80 -7.14
C GLN A 194 10.37 6.14 -7.60
N GLU A 195 10.60 6.54 -8.85
CA GLU A 195 10.02 7.75 -9.43
C GLU A 195 8.48 7.76 -9.40
N LYS A 196 7.85 6.60 -9.66
CA LYS A 196 6.39 6.46 -9.62
C LYS A 196 5.86 6.61 -8.19
N LYS A 197 6.53 6.03 -7.20
CA LYS A 197 6.18 6.20 -5.78
C LYS A 197 6.32 7.65 -5.31
N GLU A 198 7.37 8.34 -5.75
CA GLU A 198 7.57 9.77 -5.45
C GLU A 198 6.48 10.63 -6.08
N LYS A 199 6.09 10.36 -7.34
CA LYS A 199 4.95 11.03 -7.99
C LYS A 199 3.64 10.78 -7.25
N GLN A 200 3.40 9.54 -6.80
CA GLN A 200 2.22 9.19 -6.00
C GLN A 200 2.17 9.99 -4.70
N ALA A 201 3.28 10.08 -3.97
CA ALA A 201 3.38 10.89 -2.75
C ALA A 201 3.13 12.38 -3.02
N LYS A 202 3.62 12.90 -4.15
CA LYS A 202 3.36 14.28 -4.57
C LYS A 202 1.88 14.51 -4.88
N PHE A 203 1.19 13.58 -5.54
CA PHE A 203 -0.25 13.69 -5.77
C PHE A 203 -1.04 13.66 -4.45
N GLU A 204 -0.67 12.79 -3.52
CA GLU A 204 -1.27 12.75 -2.17
C GLU A 204 -1.15 14.10 -1.46
N GLN A 205 0.05 14.68 -1.48
CA GLN A 205 0.28 16.00 -0.90
C GLN A 205 -0.60 17.08 -1.56
N LEU A 206 -0.66 17.10 -2.89
CA LEU A 206 -1.49 18.07 -3.62
C LEU A 206 -2.99 17.90 -3.34
N ILE A 207 -3.46 16.67 -3.12
CA ILE A 207 -4.85 16.38 -2.74
C ILE A 207 -5.13 16.95 -1.34
N VAL A 208 -4.23 16.73 -0.37
CA VAL A 208 -4.37 17.27 0.98
C VAL A 208 -4.37 18.80 0.98
N GLU A 209 -3.47 19.42 0.22
CA GLU A 209 -3.42 20.88 0.05
C GLU A 209 -4.71 21.42 -0.58
N ALA A 210 -5.23 20.76 -1.62
CA ALA A 210 -6.49 21.14 -2.27
C ALA A 210 -7.70 20.96 -1.34
N GLN A 211 -7.73 19.91 -0.52
CA GLN A 211 -8.78 19.70 0.49
C GLN A 211 -8.74 20.79 1.57
N ALA A 212 -7.55 21.19 2.02
CA ALA A 212 -7.38 22.28 2.97
C ALA A 212 -7.85 23.63 2.38
N ALA A 213 -7.48 23.93 1.13
CA ALA A 213 -7.95 25.12 0.43
C ALA A 213 -9.48 25.13 0.27
N ARG A 214 -10.08 23.99 -0.08
CA ARG A 214 -11.54 23.84 -0.15
C ARG A 214 -12.20 24.13 1.20
N GLU A 215 -11.60 23.64 2.29
CA GLU A 215 -12.10 23.88 3.65
C GLU A 215 -11.95 25.34 4.07
N GLU A 216 -10.86 26.01 3.68
CA GLU A 216 -10.70 27.44 3.89
C GLU A 216 -11.78 28.25 3.14
N ILE A 217 -12.07 27.89 1.89
CA ILE A 217 -13.14 28.55 1.13
C ILE A 217 -14.51 28.28 1.75
N ASN A 218 -14.77 27.06 2.25
CA ASN A 218 -15.97 26.75 3.04
C ASN A 218 -16.07 27.66 4.27
N GLN A 219 -14.96 27.88 4.99
CA GLN A 219 -14.92 28.80 6.13
C GLN A 219 -15.14 30.26 5.71
N GLN A 220 -14.67 30.67 4.53
CA GLN A 220 -14.90 32.01 4.00
C GLN A 220 -16.36 32.21 3.57
N ILE A 221 -16.97 31.24 2.86
CA ILE A 221 -18.42 31.23 2.56
C ILE A 221 -19.19 31.32 3.86
N PHE A 222 -18.83 30.49 4.84
CA PHE A 222 -19.44 30.53 6.16
C PHE A 222 -19.22 31.89 6.82
N THR A 223 -18.05 32.52 6.69
CA THR A 223 -17.79 33.86 7.25
C THR A 223 -18.66 34.92 6.60
N LEU A 224 -18.83 34.87 5.27
CA LEU A 224 -19.72 35.75 4.51
C LEU A 224 -21.20 35.53 4.88
N GLU A 225 -21.60 34.28 5.11
CA GLU A 225 -22.91 33.91 5.66
C GLU A 225 -23.05 34.37 7.13
N SER A 226 -21.98 34.27 7.93
CA SER A 226 -21.92 34.63 9.37
C SER A 226 -21.73 36.12 9.62
N GLY A 227 -21.35 36.90 8.60
CA GLY A 227 -21.53 38.35 8.57
C GLY A 227 -23.00 38.74 8.74
N ARG A 228 -23.92 37.79 8.58
CA ARG A 228 -25.33 37.89 8.96
C ARG A 228 -25.63 37.29 10.36
N VAL A 229 -24.83 36.35 10.93
CA VAL A 229 -24.98 35.77 12.31
C VAL A 229 -23.67 35.18 12.93
N LYS A 230 -23.41 35.54 14.20
CA LYS A 230 -22.18 35.39 15.04
C LYS A 230 -21.76 34.00 15.60
N VAL A 231 -21.81 32.87 14.89
CA VAL A 231 -21.28 31.58 15.47
C VAL A 231 -20.51 30.78 14.43
N SER A 232 -19.35 30.18 14.75
CA SER A 232 -18.55 29.34 13.84
C SER A 232 -19.02 27.87 13.77
N LEU A 233 -18.89 27.20 12.62
CA LEU A 233 -19.23 25.78 12.44
C LEU A 233 -18.57 24.89 13.51
N LYS A 234 -17.27 25.09 13.76
CA LYS A 234 -16.54 24.36 14.82
C LYS A 234 -17.22 24.49 16.18
N THR A 235 -17.67 25.69 16.54
CA THR A 235 -18.35 25.93 17.82
C THR A 235 -19.69 25.19 17.89
N ALA A 236 -20.46 25.20 16.80
CA ALA A 236 -21.73 24.47 16.74
C ALA A 236 -21.54 22.94 16.81
N VAL A 237 -20.50 22.41 16.16
CA VAL A 237 -20.12 20.99 16.27
C VAL A 237 -19.70 20.64 17.70
N ASP A 238 -18.88 21.48 18.34
CA ASP A 238 -18.44 21.26 19.72
C ASP A 238 -19.65 21.28 20.69
N MET A 239 -20.63 22.18 20.46
CA MET A 239 -21.89 22.20 21.22
C MET A 239 -22.75 20.95 20.99
N ALA A 240 -22.85 20.46 19.75
CA ALA A 240 -23.58 19.24 19.43
C ALA A 240 -22.94 18.00 20.09
N LYS A 241 -21.60 17.90 20.04
CA LYS A 241 -20.84 16.82 20.69
C LYS A 241 -21.00 16.86 22.20
N PHE A 242 -20.91 18.05 22.81
CA PHE A 242 -21.16 18.21 24.23
C PHE A 242 -22.58 17.77 24.60
N ALA A 243 -23.60 18.28 23.92
CA ALA A 243 -24.99 17.93 24.17
C ALA A 243 -25.26 16.43 24.01
N GLY A 244 -24.68 15.79 22.99
CA GLY A 244 -24.74 14.34 22.82
C GLY A 244 -24.05 13.58 23.95
N SER A 245 -22.88 14.03 24.40
CA SER A 245 -22.13 13.38 25.48
C SER A 245 -22.89 13.34 26.82
N VAL A 246 -23.70 14.36 27.11
CA VAL A 246 -24.44 14.48 28.38
C VAL A 246 -25.86 13.90 28.32
N THR A 247 -26.35 13.50 27.13
CA THR A 247 -27.71 12.96 26.96
C THR A 247 -27.77 11.58 26.31
N GLY A 248 -26.69 11.13 25.66
CA GLY A 248 -26.66 9.90 24.87
C GLY A 248 -27.34 10.02 23.51
N VAL A 249 -27.74 11.21 23.07
CA VAL A 249 -28.31 11.44 21.74
C VAL A 249 -27.20 11.72 20.73
N ARG A 250 -27.34 11.19 19.52
CA ARG A 250 -26.33 11.35 18.45
C ARG A 250 -26.11 12.83 18.10
N PRO A 251 -24.86 13.35 18.16
CA PRO A 251 -24.55 14.76 17.86
C PRO A 251 -25.05 15.25 16.49
N ALA A 252 -24.95 14.40 15.46
CA ALA A 252 -25.41 14.72 14.11
C ALA A 252 -26.92 15.04 14.06
N ILE A 253 -27.75 14.33 14.83
CA ILE A 253 -29.19 14.62 14.91
C ILE A 253 -29.45 15.94 15.60
N ILE A 254 -28.75 16.21 16.70
CA ILE A 254 -28.93 17.46 17.45
C ILE A 254 -28.60 18.64 16.53
N MET A 255 -27.47 18.56 15.82
CA MET A 255 -27.07 19.58 14.84
C MET A 255 -28.09 19.73 13.70
N ALA A 256 -28.60 18.62 13.16
CA ALA A 256 -29.58 18.63 12.09
C ALA A 256 -30.92 19.26 12.51
N VAL A 257 -31.39 19.00 13.73
CA VAL A 257 -32.59 19.66 14.28
C VAL A 257 -32.39 21.17 14.35
N LEU A 258 -31.31 21.64 14.98
CA LEU A 258 -31.04 23.08 15.11
C LEU A 258 -30.88 23.76 13.74
N LYS A 259 -30.26 23.09 12.76
CA LYS A 259 -30.16 23.56 11.38
C LYS A 259 -31.54 23.72 10.73
N ILE A 260 -32.44 22.75 10.91
CA ILE A 260 -33.78 22.76 10.30
C ILE A 260 -34.71 23.76 10.99
N GLU A 261 -34.65 23.85 12.32
CA GLU A 261 -35.54 24.71 13.11
C GLU A 261 -35.28 26.19 12.85
N THR A 262 -34.01 26.60 12.89
CA THR A 262 -33.67 28.02 12.89
C THR A 262 -32.42 28.33 12.10
N GLY A 263 -31.83 27.37 11.37
CA GLY A 263 -30.52 27.55 10.78
C GLY A 263 -29.46 27.78 11.85
N VAL A 264 -29.51 27.03 12.96
CA VAL A 264 -28.59 27.16 14.11
C VAL A 264 -28.70 28.53 14.78
N GLY A 265 -29.93 28.99 15.03
CA GLY A 265 -30.24 30.24 15.71
C GLY A 265 -30.28 31.48 14.82
N THR A 266 -30.13 31.32 13.50
CA THR A 266 -30.12 32.44 12.54
C THR A 266 -31.50 33.03 12.26
N ASN A 267 -32.56 32.24 12.39
CA ASN A 267 -33.94 32.66 12.18
C ASN A 267 -34.85 32.14 13.30
N LEU A 268 -35.11 32.98 14.29
CA LEU A 268 -35.91 32.62 15.47
C LEU A 268 -37.44 32.78 15.26
N GLY A 269 -37.84 33.25 14.08
CA GLY A 269 -39.23 33.55 13.74
C GLY A 269 -39.59 35.03 13.83
N ARG A 270 -40.83 35.34 13.43
CA ARG A 270 -41.41 36.69 13.38
C ARG A 270 -42.81 36.74 14.01
N GLY A 271 -43.07 35.85 14.96
CA GLY A 271 -44.30 35.88 15.75
C GLY A 271 -44.30 37.07 16.71
N VAL A 272 -45.48 37.47 17.13
CA VAL A 272 -45.70 38.56 18.07
C VAL A 272 -46.42 38.04 19.30
N PHE A 273 -45.94 38.44 20.48
CA PHE A 273 -46.60 38.17 21.75
C PHE A 273 -47.68 39.25 22.00
N PRO A 274 -48.89 38.88 22.47
CA PRO A 274 -49.35 37.55 22.88
C PRO A 274 -50.05 36.71 21.78
N ASP A 275 -50.22 37.27 20.59
CA ASP A 275 -51.11 36.71 19.55
C ASP A 275 -50.67 35.33 19.06
N ASN A 276 -49.36 35.13 18.86
CA ASN A 276 -48.82 33.86 18.36
C ASN A 276 -48.63 32.79 19.45
N ILE A 277 -49.01 33.07 20.70
CA ILE A 277 -49.04 32.08 21.78
C ILE A 277 -50.51 31.88 22.20
N PRO A 278 -51.30 31.04 21.51
CA PRO A 278 -52.75 30.98 21.72
C PRO A 278 -53.15 30.38 23.07
N LEU A 279 -52.34 29.50 23.65
CA LEU A 279 -52.64 28.83 24.92
C LEU A 279 -52.19 29.68 26.11
N VAL A 280 -53.13 29.98 27.03
CA VAL A 280 -52.88 30.79 28.25
C VAL A 280 -51.71 30.26 29.06
N LYS A 281 -51.65 28.95 29.31
CA LYS A 281 -50.53 28.32 30.04
C LYS A 281 -49.15 28.59 29.42
N ASN A 282 -49.06 28.68 28.09
CA ASN A 282 -47.81 29.02 27.41
C ASN A 282 -47.50 30.52 27.50
N ARG A 283 -48.52 31.39 27.53
CA ARG A 283 -48.31 32.83 27.77
C ARG A 283 -47.75 33.06 29.16
N ASP A 284 -48.34 32.41 30.17
CA ASP A 284 -47.89 32.55 31.56
C ASP A 284 -46.46 32.03 31.75
N ALA A 285 -46.14 30.88 31.15
CA ALA A 285 -44.78 30.34 31.12
C ALA A 285 -43.81 31.29 30.42
N PHE A 286 -44.19 31.85 29.26
CA PHE A 286 -43.35 32.80 28.53
C PHE A 286 -43.05 34.04 29.36
N LEU A 287 -44.07 34.62 30.02
CA LEU A 287 -43.90 35.78 30.91
C LEU A 287 -43.00 35.48 32.11
N ARG A 288 -43.07 34.27 32.68
CA ARG A 288 -42.15 33.86 33.77
C ARG A 288 -40.72 33.72 33.27
N ILE A 289 -40.52 33.08 32.12
CA ILE A 289 -39.19 32.90 31.50
C ILE A 289 -38.56 34.26 31.17
N THR A 290 -39.28 35.14 30.46
CA THR A 290 -38.75 36.45 30.08
C THR A 290 -38.44 37.31 31.30
N LYS A 291 -39.32 37.30 32.31
CA LYS A 291 -39.06 37.97 33.60
C LYS A 291 -37.80 37.43 34.28
N LYS A 292 -37.61 36.10 34.32
CA LYS A 292 -36.42 35.46 34.91
C LYS A 292 -35.13 35.84 34.20
N LEU A 293 -35.20 36.05 32.88
CA LEU A 293 -34.07 36.41 32.03
C LEU A 293 -33.87 37.93 31.88
N GLY A 294 -34.74 38.75 32.47
CA GLY A 294 -34.70 40.21 32.31
C GLY A 294 -35.02 40.69 30.89
N LEU A 295 -35.79 39.91 30.12
CA LEU A 295 -36.17 40.21 28.74
C LEU A 295 -37.56 40.86 28.66
N ASP A 296 -37.76 41.76 27.71
CA ASP A 296 -39.09 42.29 27.36
C ASP A 296 -39.86 41.26 26.53
N PRO A 297 -41.00 40.72 27.01
CA PRO A 297 -41.79 39.73 26.27
C PRO A 297 -42.32 40.24 24.93
N TYR A 298 -42.48 41.55 24.71
CA TYR A 298 -42.96 42.10 23.45
C TYR A 298 -41.87 42.25 22.39
N ALA A 299 -40.61 42.36 22.82
CA ALA A 299 -39.44 42.44 21.93
C ALA A 299 -38.74 41.08 21.75
N THR A 300 -39.03 40.10 22.59
CA THR A 300 -38.39 38.79 22.59
C THR A 300 -38.92 37.94 21.42
N PRO A 301 -38.05 37.41 20.54
CA PRO A 301 -38.49 36.73 19.33
C PRO A 301 -39.16 35.39 19.64
N ILE A 302 -40.27 35.13 18.95
CA ILE A 302 -40.97 33.84 18.96
C ILE A 302 -41.34 33.45 17.52
N SER A 303 -41.58 32.16 17.32
CA SER A 303 -42.12 31.65 16.07
C SER A 303 -43.59 32.04 15.89
N ARG A 304 -44.14 31.86 14.68
CA ARG A 304 -45.59 32.05 14.44
C ARG A 304 -46.47 31.04 15.19
N SER A 305 -45.88 29.95 15.68
CA SER A 305 -46.53 28.96 16.55
C SER A 305 -46.25 29.20 18.04
N GLY A 306 -45.49 30.24 18.39
CA GLY A 306 -45.20 30.61 19.78
C GLY A 306 -44.02 29.86 20.41
N ALA A 307 -43.19 29.21 19.60
CA ALA A 307 -41.98 28.52 20.04
C ALA A 307 -40.83 29.51 20.23
N MET A 308 -39.92 29.22 21.16
CA MET A 308 -38.84 30.11 21.56
C MET A 308 -37.48 29.61 21.08
N GLY A 309 -36.59 30.56 20.77
CA GLY A 309 -35.16 30.32 20.65
C GLY A 309 -34.72 29.40 19.50
N PRO A 310 -33.40 29.09 19.40
CA PRO A 310 -32.86 28.27 18.32
C PRO A 310 -33.45 26.86 18.25
N ALA A 311 -33.82 26.30 19.40
CA ALA A 311 -34.43 24.98 19.49
C ALA A 311 -35.92 24.96 19.12
N GLN A 312 -36.59 26.12 19.00
CA GLN A 312 -38.04 26.20 18.76
C GLN A 312 -38.84 25.37 19.76
N ILE A 313 -38.55 25.55 21.06
CA ILE A 313 -39.24 24.85 22.15
C ILE A 313 -40.37 25.72 22.70
N MET A 314 -41.53 25.12 22.97
CA MET A 314 -42.68 25.82 23.56
C MET A 314 -42.40 26.26 25.01
N PRO A 315 -42.94 27.39 25.48
CA PRO A 315 -42.69 27.92 26.83
C PRO A 315 -42.87 26.92 27.97
N THR A 316 -44.01 26.21 28.05
CA THR A 316 -44.20 25.23 29.13
C THR A 316 -43.26 24.04 29.05
N THR A 317 -42.85 23.66 27.84
CA THR A 317 -41.91 22.56 27.63
C THR A 317 -40.51 22.95 28.10
N TRP A 318 -40.09 24.18 27.80
CA TRP A 318 -38.84 24.72 28.33
C TRP A 318 -38.82 24.72 29.86
N GLU A 319 -39.86 25.26 30.51
CA GLU A 319 -39.94 25.28 31.98
C GLU A 319 -39.82 23.87 32.59
N GLY A 320 -40.42 22.86 31.95
CA GLY A 320 -40.33 21.46 32.41
C GLY A 320 -38.92 20.86 32.32
N MET A 321 -38.13 21.29 31.33
CA MET A 321 -36.76 20.79 31.12
C MET A 321 -35.70 21.66 31.78
N GLU A 322 -36.05 22.90 32.16
CA GLU A 322 -35.14 23.92 32.68
C GLU A 322 -34.20 23.40 33.79
N PRO A 323 -34.69 22.70 34.84
CA PRO A 323 -33.83 22.22 35.92
C PRO A 323 -32.78 21.21 35.43
N ARG A 324 -33.16 20.34 34.48
CA ARG A 324 -32.26 19.33 33.93
C ARG A 324 -31.22 19.95 33.01
N ILE A 325 -31.62 20.92 32.18
CA ILE A 325 -30.68 21.66 31.32
C ILE A 325 -29.66 22.39 32.20
N ALA A 326 -30.11 23.06 33.27
CA ALA A 326 -29.23 23.78 34.19
C ALA A 326 -28.21 22.85 34.88
N GLN A 327 -28.65 21.66 35.28
CA GLN A 327 -27.79 20.63 35.87
C GLN A 327 -26.73 20.14 34.87
N LEU A 328 -27.13 19.78 33.64
CA LEU A 328 -26.22 19.27 32.61
C LEU A 328 -25.21 20.34 32.16
N MET A 329 -25.66 21.58 32.04
CA MET A 329 -24.83 22.74 31.69
C MET A 329 -24.01 23.28 32.87
N LYS A 330 -24.22 22.75 34.08
CA LYS A 330 -23.60 23.22 35.34
C LYS A 330 -23.70 24.73 35.52
N LYS A 331 -24.87 25.30 35.24
CA LYS A 331 -25.08 26.75 35.33
C LYS A 331 -26.38 27.12 36.04
N PRO A 332 -26.40 28.25 36.78
CA PRO A 332 -27.52 28.61 37.64
C PRO A 332 -28.74 29.13 36.87
N LEU A 333 -28.54 29.64 35.65
CA LEU A 333 -29.58 30.18 34.80
C LEU A 333 -29.38 29.73 33.35
N VAL A 334 -30.40 29.11 32.77
CA VAL A 334 -30.45 28.70 31.37
C VAL A 334 -31.38 29.62 30.60
N ASN A 335 -31.05 29.85 29.33
CA ASN A 335 -31.69 30.81 28.45
C ASN A 335 -32.06 30.11 27.14
N PRO A 336 -33.36 30.03 26.75
CA PRO A 336 -33.77 29.40 25.50
C PRO A 336 -33.22 30.09 24.25
N TYR A 337 -32.74 31.34 24.37
CA TYR A 337 -32.14 32.10 23.30
C TYR A 337 -30.61 31.95 23.22
N GLU A 338 -29.99 31.30 24.20
CA GLU A 338 -28.56 30.98 24.17
C GLU A 338 -28.34 29.70 23.38
N LEU A 339 -27.43 29.75 22.40
CA LEU A 339 -27.27 28.64 21.47
C LEU A 339 -26.80 27.35 22.16
N SER A 340 -25.85 27.43 23.10
CA SER A 340 -25.38 26.26 23.85
C SER A 340 -26.51 25.55 24.62
N ASP A 341 -27.44 26.32 25.17
CA ASP A 341 -28.56 25.78 25.94
C ASP A 341 -29.60 25.17 25.02
N ALA A 342 -29.80 25.77 23.85
CA ALA A 342 -30.68 25.24 22.82
C ALA A 342 -30.18 23.87 22.34
N PHE A 343 -28.87 23.68 22.13
CA PHE A 343 -28.30 22.36 21.81
C PHE A 343 -28.61 21.32 22.89
N VAL A 344 -28.39 21.65 24.17
CA VAL A 344 -28.69 20.73 25.27
C VAL A 344 -30.18 20.52 25.44
N ALA A 345 -31.01 21.54 25.25
CA ALA A 345 -32.47 21.43 25.34
C ALA A 345 -33.03 20.52 24.24
N THR A 346 -32.55 20.65 23.00
CA THR A 346 -32.90 19.74 21.91
C THR A 346 -32.47 18.31 22.24
N ALA A 347 -31.26 18.12 22.75
CA ALA A 347 -30.77 16.80 23.13
C ALA A 347 -31.59 16.17 24.28
N VAL A 348 -31.92 16.94 25.31
CA VAL A 348 -32.77 16.50 26.43
C VAL A 348 -34.16 16.11 25.92
N PHE A 349 -34.77 16.94 25.08
CA PHE A 349 -36.09 16.65 24.52
C PHE A 349 -36.07 15.33 23.73
N LEU A 350 -35.08 15.15 22.86
CA LEU A 350 -34.97 13.93 22.04
C LEU A 350 -34.69 12.69 22.90
N ALA A 351 -33.85 12.81 23.92
CA ALA A 351 -33.59 11.74 24.88
C ALA A 351 -34.87 11.30 25.60
N ASP A 352 -35.70 12.26 26.03
CA ASP A 352 -36.99 11.98 26.70
C ASP A 352 -38.01 11.29 25.79
N LYS A 353 -37.79 11.34 24.47
CA LYS A 353 -38.59 10.61 23.47
C LYS A 353 -37.92 9.33 22.97
N GLY A 354 -36.79 8.93 23.58
CA GLY A 354 -36.11 7.66 23.33
C GLY A 354 -35.00 7.70 22.28
N ALA A 355 -34.62 8.88 21.78
CA ALA A 355 -33.57 9.03 20.75
C ALA A 355 -32.15 8.65 21.19
N THR A 356 -31.98 8.06 22.37
CA THR A 356 -30.70 7.48 22.80
C THR A 356 -30.38 6.16 22.09
N THR A 357 -31.31 5.66 21.26
CA THR A 357 -31.12 4.48 20.41
C THR A 357 -31.54 4.80 18.97
N PRO A 358 -30.80 4.32 17.94
CA PRO A 358 -31.12 4.62 16.54
C PRO A 358 -32.54 4.27 16.10
N VAL A 359 -33.10 3.18 16.63
CA VAL A 359 -34.45 2.68 16.30
C VAL A 359 -35.55 3.69 16.68
N LYS A 360 -35.30 4.53 17.69
CA LYS A 360 -36.26 5.50 18.23
C LYS A 360 -36.01 6.94 17.77
N GLU A 361 -34.94 7.20 17.02
CA GLU A 361 -34.59 8.55 16.53
C GLU A 361 -35.72 9.15 15.68
N ALA A 362 -36.26 8.40 14.71
CA ALA A 362 -37.33 8.88 13.84
C ALA A 362 -38.61 9.22 14.61
N GLU A 363 -39.01 8.37 15.56
CA GLU A 363 -40.17 8.60 16.42
C GLU A 363 -39.97 9.85 17.30
N ALA A 364 -38.79 10.00 17.89
CA ALA A 364 -38.46 11.15 18.73
C ALA A 364 -38.50 12.47 17.94
N LEU A 365 -38.01 12.48 16.71
CA LEU A 365 -38.05 13.64 15.81
C LEU A 365 -39.49 14.00 15.40
N GLN A 366 -40.34 13.01 15.14
CA GLN A 366 -41.75 13.25 14.87
C GLN A 366 -42.45 13.88 16.09
N ARG A 367 -42.12 13.40 17.30
CA ARG A 367 -42.64 13.94 18.56
C ARG A 367 -42.10 15.34 18.86
N TYR A 368 -40.90 15.68 18.38
CA TYR A 368 -40.29 17.01 18.47
C TYR A 368 -41.18 18.07 17.82
N VAL A 369 -41.54 17.85 16.55
CA VAL A 369 -42.32 18.83 15.78
C VAL A 369 -43.84 18.70 16.00
N GLY A 370 -44.35 17.48 16.20
CA GLY A 370 -45.78 17.19 16.10
C GLY A 370 -46.56 17.15 17.40
N GLY A 371 -45.89 17.06 18.55
CA GLY A 371 -46.56 16.92 19.85
C GLY A 371 -47.60 15.78 19.87
N LYS A 372 -48.88 16.12 20.03
CA LYS A 372 -49.99 15.13 20.03
C LYS A 372 -50.23 14.49 18.65
N TYR A 373 -49.88 15.17 17.57
CA TYR A 373 -50.12 14.75 16.19
C TYR A 373 -48.85 14.24 15.51
N TRP A 374 -47.93 13.66 16.29
CA TRP A 374 -46.60 13.28 15.83
C TRP A 374 -46.61 12.19 14.74
N GLU A 375 -47.57 11.27 14.77
CA GLU A 375 -47.65 10.13 13.83
C GLU A 375 -47.74 10.57 12.36
N SER A 376 -48.25 11.78 12.09
CA SER A 376 -48.33 12.34 10.73
C SER A 376 -47.11 13.19 10.32
N GLN A 377 -46.07 13.26 11.15
CA GLN A 377 -44.90 14.15 10.93
C GLN A 377 -43.66 13.41 10.39
N SER A 378 -43.84 12.27 9.74
CA SER A 378 -42.74 11.48 9.18
C SER A 378 -41.85 12.29 8.22
N TRP A 379 -42.43 13.27 7.52
CA TRP A 379 -41.70 14.22 6.67
C TRP A 379 -40.57 14.95 7.40
N TYR A 380 -40.80 15.34 8.66
CA TYR A 380 -39.82 16.07 9.45
C TYR A 380 -38.68 15.15 9.86
N SER A 381 -39.00 13.95 10.36
CA SER A 381 -37.97 12.95 10.69
C SER A 381 -37.12 12.58 9.47
N ALA A 382 -37.73 12.42 8.29
CA ALA A 382 -36.98 12.13 7.07
C ALA A 382 -36.03 13.26 6.69
N LYS A 383 -36.49 14.52 6.80
CA LYS A 383 -35.67 15.71 6.53
C LYS A 383 -34.48 15.82 7.50
N VAL A 384 -34.73 15.65 8.80
CA VAL A 384 -33.67 15.71 9.81
C VAL A 384 -32.66 14.59 9.64
N MET A 385 -33.12 13.36 9.36
CA MET A 385 -32.22 12.22 9.17
C MET A 385 -31.34 12.37 7.93
N ALA A 386 -31.86 12.97 6.85
CA ALA A 386 -31.07 13.28 5.66
C ALA A 386 -29.93 14.27 5.98
N VAL A 387 -30.26 15.38 6.66
CA VAL A 387 -29.27 16.38 7.08
C VAL A 387 -28.27 15.81 8.10
N ALA A 388 -28.72 14.97 9.02
CA ALA A 388 -27.85 14.31 9.98
C ALA A 388 -26.82 13.41 9.28
N LYS A 389 -27.22 12.69 8.23
CA LYS A 389 -26.32 11.84 7.43
C LYS A 389 -25.24 12.67 6.71
N GLU A 390 -25.59 13.86 6.22
CA GLU A 390 -24.61 14.79 5.64
C GLU A 390 -23.56 15.22 6.68
N TYR A 391 -23.98 15.52 7.91
CA TYR A 391 -23.05 15.88 8.99
C TYR A 391 -22.14 14.71 9.39
N GLU A 392 -22.64 13.47 9.41
CA GLU A 392 -21.81 12.29 9.69
C GLU A 392 -20.72 12.10 8.63
N GLN A 393 -21.05 12.31 7.35
CA GLN A 393 -20.07 12.25 6.27
C GLN A 393 -18.98 13.33 6.38
N GLN A 394 -19.26 14.41 7.11
CA GLN A 394 -18.34 15.52 7.37
C GLN A 394 -17.56 15.35 8.69
N GLY A 395 -17.67 14.20 9.37
CA GLY A 395 -16.87 13.87 10.56
C GLY A 395 -17.53 14.20 11.91
N LEU A 396 -18.86 14.32 11.94
CA LEU A 396 -19.66 14.51 13.16
C LEU A 396 -20.18 13.19 13.73
#